data_AF-A0A819VAJ5-F1
#
_entry.id   AF-A0A819VAJ5-F1
#
_cell.length_a   1.000
_cell.length_b   1.000
_cell.length_c   1.000
_cell.angle_alpha   90.00
_cell.angle_beta   90.00
_cell.angle_gamma   90.00
#
_symmetry.space_group_name_H-M   'P 1'
#
loop_
_entity.id
_entity.type
_entity.pdbx_description
1 polymer ?
#
loop_
_entity_poly.entity_id
_entity_poly.type
_entity_poly.pdbx_seq_one_letter_code
_entity_poly.pdbx_strand_id
1 'polypeptide(L)'
;LAFNPFSDYILLTGSADRTLALWDLRNLKTKIATFESHKDEIFQTHWSPQNETIFASSGSDRRLHIWDLSRINQPQTPAEAEDGPPELLVAKK
;
A
#
# COMPACT_ATOMS: atom_id res chain seq x y z
N LEU A 1 6.49 8.61 -2.96
CA LEU A 1 7.18 7.96 -1.82
C LEU A 1 6.76 8.67 -0.53
N ALA A 2 6.74 7.96 0.59
CA ALA A 2 6.37 8.52 1.90
C ALA A 2 7.03 7.76 3.06
N PHE A 3 7.58 8.49 4.02
CA PHE A 3 8.09 7.94 5.28
C PHE A 3 6.93 7.72 6.25
N ASN A 4 6.97 6.62 7.01
CA ASN A 4 5.97 6.37 8.05
C ASN A 4 6.20 7.35 9.23
N PRO A 5 5.17 8.13 9.64
CA PRO A 5 5.33 9.13 10.70
C PRO A 5 5.53 8.53 12.10
N PHE A 6 5.28 7.23 12.29
CA PHE A 6 5.43 6.51 13.56
C PHE A 6 6.70 5.64 13.59
N SER A 7 7.42 5.50 12.47
CA SER A 7 8.64 4.67 12.41
C SER A 7 9.72 5.29 11.50
N ASP A 8 10.89 5.53 12.09
CA ASP A 8 12.05 6.07 11.38
C ASP A 8 12.63 5.12 10.32
N TYR A 9 12.20 3.87 10.30
CA TYR A 9 12.78 2.84 9.42
C TYR A 9 11.83 2.39 8.32
N ILE A 10 10.58 2.83 8.30
CA ILE A 10 9.60 2.37 7.31
C ILE A 10 9.43 3.39 6.20
N LEU A 11 9.65 2.94 4.97
CA LEU A 11 9.48 3.74 3.75
C LEU A 11 8.49 3.06 2.81
N LEU A 12 7.55 3.83 2.27
CA LEU A 12 6.63 3.42 1.22
C LEU A 12 7.03 4.10 -0.11
N THR A 13 7.10 3.32 -1.19
CA THR A 13 7.36 3.83 -2.54
C THR A 13 6.27 3.36 -3.49
N GLY A 14 5.77 4.25 -4.35
CA GLY A 14 4.94 3.89 -5.51
C GLY A 14 5.74 4.05 -6.79
N SER A 15 5.41 3.25 -7.80
CA SER A 15 6.15 3.17 -9.06
C SER A 15 5.20 3.23 -10.27
N ALA A 16 5.74 3.64 -11.41
CA ALA A 16 5.06 3.58 -12.71
C ALA A 16 4.82 2.12 -13.17
N ASP A 17 5.52 1.14 -12.58
CA ASP A 17 5.23 -0.29 -12.79
C ASP A 17 3.89 -0.76 -12.18
N ARG A 18 3.14 0.17 -11.56
CA ARG A 18 1.82 -0.03 -10.92
C ARG A 18 1.89 -0.73 -9.57
N THR A 19 3.08 -0.86 -8.99
CA THR A 19 3.28 -1.49 -7.69
C THR A 19 3.66 -0.48 -6.61
N LEU A 20 3.23 -0.79 -5.39
CA LEU A 20 3.75 -0.16 -4.17
C LEU A 20 4.75 -1.11 -3.53
N ALA A 21 5.80 -0.58 -2.92
CA ALA A 21 6.74 -1.35 -2.15
C ALA A 21 6.96 -0.73 -0.78
N LEU A 22 6.95 -1.59 0.24
CA LEU A 22 7.27 -1.25 1.63
C LEU A 22 8.71 -1.70 1.94
N TRP A 23 9.48 -0.82 2.54
CA TRP A 23 10.91 -1.02 2.80
C TRP A 23 11.26 -0.79 4.25
N ASP A 24 12.26 -1.55 4.73
CA ASP A 24 13.00 -1.26 5.96
C ASP A 24 14.28 -0.50 5.57
N LEU A 25 14.43 0.75 6.01
CA LEU A 25 15.61 1.57 5.74
C LEU A 25 16.89 0.96 6.33
N ARG A 26 16.79 0.09 7.34
CA ARG A 26 17.94 -0.64 7.91
C ARG A 26 18.44 -1.73 6.96
N ASN A 27 17.61 -2.20 6.02
CA ASN A 27 17.97 -3.19 5.00
C ASN A 27 17.20 -2.96 3.68
N LEU A 28 17.72 -2.07 2.85
CA LEU A 28 17.13 -1.74 1.54
C LEU A 28 17.34 -2.81 0.44
N LYS A 29 17.96 -3.94 0.74
CA LYS A 29 18.17 -5.01 -0.26
C LYS A 29 16.90 -5.80 -0.55
N THR A 30 15.97 -5.83 0.39
CA THR A 30 14.76 -6.65 0.33
C THR A 30 13.54 -5.82 0.67
N LYS A 31 12.50 -5.93 -0.17
CA LYS A 31 11.17 -5.37 0.14
C LYS A 31 10.55 -6.14 1.29
N ILE A 32 9.90 -5.45 2.22
CA ILE A 32 9.07 -6.07 3.27
C ILE A 32 7.79 -6.63 2.63
N ALA A 33 7.16 -5.82 1.77
CA ALA A 33 5.93 -6.16 1.07
C ALA A 33 5.86 -5.43 -0.27
N THR A 34 5.11 -6.01 -1.21
CA THR A 34 4.75 -5.39 -2.49
C THR A 34 3.23 -5.38 -2.59
N PHE A 35 2.62 -4.28 -3.00
CA PHE A 35 1.17 -4.20 -3.19
C PHE A 35 0.82 -4.02 -4.66
N GLU A 36 -0.08 -4.86 -5.16
CA GLU A 36 -0.49 -4.92 -6.56
C GLU A 36 -2.02 -4.82 -6.66
N SER A 37 -2.53 -3.60 -6.82
CA SER A 37 -3.97 -3.37 -7.05
C SER A 37 -4.24 -2.29 -8.08
N HIS A 38 -3.37 -1.28 -8.15
CA HIS A 38 -3.44 -0.25 -9.17
C HIS A 38 -3.35 -0.85 -10.58
N LYS A 39 -4.18 -0.33 -11.48
CA LYS A 39 -4.22 -0.76 -12.89
C LYS A 39 -3.31 0.08 -13.78
N ASP A 40 -2.79 1.17 -13.26
CA ASP A 40 -1.98 2.16 -13.97
C ASP A 40 -0.98 2.83 -12.99
N GLU A 41 -0.14 3.73 -13.50
CA GLU A 41 0.96 4.37 -12.78
C GLU A 41 0.52 5.01 -11.46
N ILE A 42 1.37 4.87 -10.43
CA ILE A 42 1.12 5.43 -9.10
C ILE A 42 1.90 6.74 -8.97
N PHE A 43 1.20 7.81 -8.59
CA PHE A 43 1.83 9.13 -8.44
C PHE A 43 1.97 9.56 -6.99
N GLN A 44 1.01 9.20 -6.14
CA GLN A 44 1.00 9.65 -4.74
C GLN A 44 0.87 8.49 -3.78
N THR A 45 1.52 8.66 -2.64
CA THR A 45 1.50 7.76 -1.49
C THR A 45 1.50 8.61 -0.24
N HIS A 46 0.61 8.34 0.71
CA HIS A 46 0.56 9.07 1.98
C HIS A 46 0.22 8.14 3.14
N TRP A 47 0.93 8.29 4.25
CA TRP A 47 0.58 7.62 5.51
C TRP A 47 -0.55 8.35 6.22
N SER A 48 -1.39 7.61 6.94
CA SER A 48 -2.31 8.20 7.89
C SER A 48 -1.50 8.88 9.01
N PRO A 49 -1.81 10.14 9.36
CA PRO A 49 -1.21 10.78 10.52
C PRO A 49 -1.81 10.31 11.85
N GLN A 50 -2.89 9.53 11.83
CA GLN A 50 -3.59 9.04 13.03
C GLN A 50 -3.33 7.55 13.29
N ASN A 51 -3.12 6.76 12.25
CA ASN A 51 -3.02 5.30 12.34
C ASN A 51 -1.72 4.80 11.72
N GLU A 52 -0.87 4.15 12.52
CA GLU A 52 0.48 3.71 12.11
C GLU A 52 0.50 2.66 10.99
N THR A 53 -0.58 1.89 10.85
CA THR A 53 -0.69 0.80 9.87
C THR A 53 -1.39 1.22 8.58
N ILE A 54 -2.00 2.41 8.53
CA ILE A 54 -2.86 2.83 7.42
C ILE A 54 -2.12 3.77 6.48
N PHE A 55 -2.23 3.52 5.19
CA PHE A 55 -1.74 4.42 4.15
C PHE A 55 -2.67 4.44 2.93
N ALA A 56 -2.50 5.44 2.08
CA ALA A 56 -3.24 5.63 0.85
C ALA A 56 -2.32 5.73 -0.36
N SER A 57 -2.80 5.32 -1.51
CA SER A 57 -2.14 5.49 -2.81
C SER A 57 -3.13 5.89 -3.89
N SER A 58 -2.68 6.70 -4.84
CA SER A 58 -3.48 7.12 -5.99
C SER A 58 -2.64 7.17 -7.26
N GLY A 59 -3.30 6.92 -8.39
CA GLY A 59 -2.66 6.77 -9.69
C GLY A 59 -3.51 7.18 -10.89
N SER A 60 -2.98 6.96 -12.10
CA SER A 60 -3.64 7.24 -13.39
C SER A 60 -4.92 6.44 -13.62
N ASP A 61 -5.10 5.33 -12.89
CA ASP A 61 -6.27 4.47 -12.98
C ASP A 61 -7.54 5.08 -12.39
N ARG A 62 -7.44 6.34 -11.91
CA ARG A 62 -8.52 7.12 -11.28
C ARG A 62 -9.05 6.43 -10.03
N ARG A 63 -8.22 5.64 -9.35
CA ARG A 63 -8.56 4.99 -8.09
C ARG A 63 -7.70 5.53 -6.96
N LEU A 64 -8.35 5.64 -5.81
CA LEU A 64 -7.71 5.76 -4.51
C LEU A 64 -7.76 4.37 -3.89
N HIS A 65 -6.64 3.90 -3.36
CA HIS A 65 -6.59 2.71 -2.53
C HIS A 65 -6.17 3.10 -1.13
N ILE A 66 -6.94 2.67 -0.13
CA ILE A 66 -6.53 2.66 1.27
C ILE A 66 -5.99 1.27 1.59
N TRP A 67 -4.95 1.23 2.43
CA TRP A 67 -4.21 0.04 2.78
C TRP A 67 -4.07 -0.03 4.29
N ASP A 68 -4.21 -1.22 4.87
CA ASP A 68 -4.05 -1.46 6.31
C ASP A 68 -3.08 -2.63 6.51
N LEU A 69 -1.88 -2.32 7.00
CA LEU A 69 -0.85 -3.32 7.27
C LEU A 69 -1.24 -4.32 8.36
N SER A 70 -2.17 -3.98 9.26
CA SER A 70 -2.62 -4.91 10.31
C SER A 70 -3.38 -6.11 9.75
N ARG A 71 -3.89 -5.98 8.52
CA ARG A 71 -4.71 -7.00 7.84
C ARG A 71 -3.96 -7.75 6.74
N ILE A 72 -2.65 -7.53 6.56
CA ILE A 72 -1.88 -8.10 5.44
C ILE A 72 -1.91 -9.64 5.40
N ASN A 73 -2.18 -10.30 6.53
CA ASN A 73 -2.29 -11.75 6.66
C ASN A 73 -3.73 -12.27 6.78
N GLN A 74 -4.75 -11.41 6.61
CA GLN A 74 -6.16 -11.80 6.68
C GLN A 74 -6.73 -11.93 5.26
N PRO A 75 -7.46 -13.02 4.95
CA PRO A 75 -8.11 -13.15 3.65
C PRO A 75 -9.26 -12.15 3.52
N GLN A 76 -9.33 -11.46 2.37
CA GLN A 76 -10.47 -10.61 2.02
C GLN A 76 -11.74 -11.47 1.88
N THR A 77 -12.86 -11.01 2.42
CA THR A 77 -14.15 -11.68 2.31
C THR A 77 -14.83 -11.37 0.97
N PRO A 78 -15.71 -12.26 0.46
CA PRO A 78 -16.43 -12.02 -0.80
C PRO A 78 -17.28 -10.75 -0.80
N ALA A 79 -17.85 -10.37 0.35
CA ALA A 79 -18.65 -9.15 0.50
C ALA A 79 -17.79 -7.88 0.35
N GLU A 80 -16.55 -7.89 0.85
CA GLU A 80 -15.57 -6.81 0.66
C GLU A 80 -15.07 -6.74 -0.80
N ALA A 81 -15.26 -7.79 -1.61
CA ALA A 81 -14.91 -7.79 -3.02
C ALA A 81 -16.06 -7.34 -3.94
N GLU A 82 -17.32 -7.49 -3.50
CA GLU A 82 -18.52 -7.24 -4.31
C GLU A 82 -18.99 -5.78 -4.33
N ASP A 83 -18.69 -4.98 -3.30
CA ASP A 83 -19.18 -3.59 -3.14
C ASP A 83 -18.62 -2.56 -4.16
N GLY A 84 -17.95 -3.04 -5.22
CA GLY A 84 -17.14 -2.20 -6.11
C GLY A 84 -15.87 -1.75 -5.40
N PRO A 85 -14.73 -1.64 -6.11
CA PRO A 85 -13.41 -1.90 -5.55
C PRO A 85 -13.13 -1.00 -4.35
N PRO A 86 -13.23 -1.51 -3.11
CA PRO A 86 -12.66 -0.80 -1.99
C PRO A 86 -11.16 -1.11 -2.11
N GLU A 87 -10.34 -0.07 -2.19
CA GLU A 87 -9.50 0.20 -1.03
C GLU A 87 -9.27 -1.07 -0.17
N LEU A 88 -8.15 -1.78 -0.37
CA LEU A 88 -7.51 -2.77 0.52
C LEU A 88 -7.14 -4.11 -0.16
N LEU A 89 -5.84 -4.40 -0.10
CA LEU A 89 -5.19 -5.73 0.01
C LEU A 89 -5.04 -6.58 -1.27
N VAL A 90 -3.85 -6.51 -1.88
CA VAL A 90 -3.09 -7.73 -2.23
C VAL A 90 -1.58 -7.43 -2.18
N ALA A 91 -0.83 -8.23 -1.43
CA ALA A 91 0.56 -8.56 -1.77
C ALA A 91 0.56 -9.93 -2.42
N LYS A 92 0.95 -10.02 -3.69
CA LYS A 92 1.17 -11.33 -4.33
C LYS A 92 2.48 -11.92 -3.80
N LYS A 93 2.45 -13.24 -3.60
CA LYS A 93 3.59 -14.07 -3.20
C LYS A 93 4.73 -13.99 -4.22
#